data_AF-A0A9P9AU71-F1
#
_entry.id   AF-A0A9P9AU71-F1
#
_cell.length_a   1.000
_cell.length_b   1.000
_cell.length_c   1.000
_cell.angle_alpha   90.00
_cell.angle_beta   90.00
_cell.angle_gamma   90.00
#
_symmetry.space_group_name_H-M   'P 1'
#
loop_
_entity.id
_entity.type
_entity.pdbx_description
1 polymer ?
#
loop_
_entity_poly.entity_id
_entity_poly.type
_entity_poly.pdbx_seq_one_letter_code
_entity_poly.pdbx_strand_id
1 'polypeptide(L)'
;MYRPEFQPKLATTNVPLHFKPTTKTYAFLKDGFKFHTILLIGAFSQVILSLILPLRWAIVPPVVLLLNSIITTVIQGRNPLSNEFKTHVVHGRASAQIPSVETAATGHFNSNPAEAPIVVFNIGSQFNHPLGPLAPGVKEMGAFFIKMKQDLIDRREELGLLNVSSWRGDERGSHNTSILTIFFRDVEGLHRFAHEPLHRQAWDWLNAHKSYEHIGVFHETYIVPAKSYETVYLNCRPILLGGSAVKLGKEGEQPRWANALVNANTPALKTQYSRMARDDQGRIPEQEDV
;
A
#
# COMPACT_ATOMS: atom_id res chain seq x y z
N MET A 1 5.84 -36.05 -1.11
CA MET A 1 6.87 -35.55 -2.04
C MET A 1 7.48 -34.28 -1.45
N TYR A 2 8.78 -34.25 -1.18
CA TYR A 2 9.45 -33.09 -0.57
C TYR A 2 9.41 -31.88 -1.52
N ARG A 3 8.87 -30.75 -1.06
CA ARG A 3 8.86 -29.49 -1.82
C ARG A 3 9.98 -28.57 -1.30
N PRO A 4 10.84 -28.04 -2.16
CA PRO A 4 11.85 -27.09 -1.74
C PRO A 4 11.19 -25.82 -1.20
N GLU A 5 11.85 -25.19 -0.24
CA GLU A 5 11.47 -23.89 0.32
C GLU A 5 11.32 -22.84 -0.80
N PHE A 6 10.33 -21.97 -0.66
CA PHE A 6 10.17 -20.87 -1.60
C PHE A 6 11.34 -19.89 -1.49
N GLN A 7 11.97 -19.61 -2.64
CA GLN A 7 13.09 -18.68 -2.71
C GLN A 7 12.60 -17.22 -2.64
N PRO A 8 12.99 -16.44 -1.61
CA PRO A 8 12.63 -15.03 -1.52
C PRO A 8 13.21 -14.22 -2.69
N LYS A 9 12.47 -13.22 -3.17
CA LYS A 9 12.93 -12.30 -4.23
C LYS A 9 13.75 -11.13 -3.70
N LEU A 10 13.70 -10.89 -2.40
CA LEU A 10 14.38 -9.81 -1.71
C LEU A 10 15.19 -10.40 -0.56
N ALA A 11 16.38 -9.84 -0.31
CA ALA A 11 17.21 -10.24 0.82
C ALA A 11 16.51 -9.90 2.15
N THR A 12 16.77 -10.71 3.17
CA THR A 12 16.30 -10.45 4.52
C THR A 12 17.04 -9.27 5.16
N THR A 13 16.37 -8.55 6.04
CA THR A 13 16.89 -7.33 6.70
C THR A 13 16.67 -7.36 8.21
N ASN A 14 17.35 -6.48 8.96
CA ASN A 14 17.17 -6.41 10.42
C ASN A 14 15.90 -5.65 10.85
N VAL A 15 15.30 -4.92 9.91
CA VAL A 15 14.06 -4.16 10.09
C VAL A 15 13.10 -4.47 8.94
N PRO A 16 11.78 -4.28 9.10
CA PRO A 16 10.83 -4.43 8.00
C PRO A 16 11.20 -3.55 6.80
N LEU A 17 11.11 -4.09 5.58
CA LEU A 17 11.33 -3.31 4.37
C LEU A 17 10.21 -2.28 4.20
N HIS A 18 10.58 -1.01 4.03
CA HIS A 18 9.65 0.08 3.77
C HIS A 18 9.86 0.66 2.37
N PHE A 19 8.85 0.50 1.51
CA PHE A 19 8.85 1.05 0.16
C PHE A 19 8.19 2.43 0.17
N LYS A 20 8.95 3.45 0.59
CA LYS A 20 8.47 4.84 0.60
C LYS A 20 8.28 5.34 -0.84
N PRO A 21 7.21 6.10 -1.14
CA PRO A 21 7.11 6.78 -2.42
C PRO A 21 8.30 7.75 -2.57
N THR A 22 8.91 7.75 -3.75
CA THR A 22 10.05 8.61 -4.11
C THR A 22 9.66 10.08 -4.21
N THR A 23 8.39 10.38 -4.49
CA THR A 23 7.88 11.75 -4.60
C THR A 23 7.32 12.25 -3.28
N LYS A 24 7.99 13.26 -2.70
CA LYS A 24 7.42 14.10 -1.66
C LYS A 24 6.62 15.23 -2.31
N THR A 25 5.34 15.33 -1.94
CA THR A 25 4.53 16.57 -1.90
C THR A 25 4.23 17.31 -3.22
N TYR A 26 3.18 16.88 -3.93
CA TYR A 26 2.20 17.78 -4.60
C TYR A 26 0.75 17.24 -4.56
N ALA A 27 0.51 16.13 -3.85
CA ALA A 27 -0.80 15.47 -3.79
C ALA A 27 -1.92 16.42 -3.36
N PHE A 28 -1.67 17.34 -2.42
CA PHE A 28 -2.68 18.32 -1.99
C PHE A 28 -3.10 19.31 -3.11
N LEU A 29 -2.18 19.72 -3.98
CA LEU A 29 -2.50 20.61 -5.10
C LEU A 29 -3.12 19.84 -6.26
N LYS A 30 -2.51 18.70 -6.62
CA LYS A 30 -2.97 17.83 -7.71
C LYS A 30 -4.34 17.21 -7.42
N ASP A 31 -4.55 16.77 -6.19
CA ASP A 31 -5.74 15.99 -5.81
C ASP A 31 -6.72 16.82 -4.94
N GLY A 32 -6.38 18.07 -4.60
CA GLY A 32 -7.28 18.98 -3.87
C GLY A 32 -8.16 19.84 -4.78
N PHE A 33 -7.80 19.97 -6.05
CA PHE A 33 -8.54 20.76 -7.04
C PHE A 33 -8.86 19.93 -8.28
N LYS A 34 -9.98 20.27 -8.94
CA LYS A 34 -10.31 19.68 -10.24
C LYS A 34 -9.23 20.05 -11.26
N PHE A 35 -8.99 19.18 -12.24
CA PHE A 35 -7.97 19.41 -13.27
C PHE A 35 -8.10 20.78 -13.96
N HIS A 36 -9.32 21.17 -14.35
CA HIS A 36 -9.54 22.48 -14.98
C HIS A 36 -9.25 23.65 -14.03
N THR A 37 -9.49 23.50 -12.72
CA THR A 37 -9.18 24.52 -11.72
C THR A 37 -7.67 24.74 -11.63
N ILE A 38 -6.89 23.66 -11.65
CA ILE A 38 -5.41 23.73 -11.67
C ILE A 38 -4.92 24.47 -12.92
N LEU A 39 -5.49 24.15 -14.09
CA LEU A 39 -5.16 24.83 -15.35
C LEU A 39 -5.50 26.33 -15.30
N LEU A 40 -6.68 26.68 -14.78
CA LEU A 40 -7.11 28.08 -14.67
C LEU A 40 -6.24 28.86 -13.67
N ILE A 41 -5.85 28.26 -12.54
CA ILE A 41 -4.91 28.87 -11.58
C ILE A 41 -3.59 29.17 -12.27
N GLY A 42 -3.02 28.20 -13.01
CA GLY A 42 -1.79 28.39 -13.76
C GLY A 42 -1.90 29.49 -14.83
N ALA A 43 -2.96 29.46 -15.64
CA ALA A 43 -3.19 30.47 -16.67
C ALA A 43 -3.39 31.88 -16.09
N PHE A 44 -4.18 32.01 -15.03
CA PHE A 44 -4.41 33.30 -14.37
C PHE A 44 -3.14 33.85 -13.73
N SER A 45 -2.35 32.98 -13.08
CA SER A 45 -1.05 33.35 -12.51
C SER A 45 -0.10 33.85 -13.60
N GLN A 46 -0.09 33.21 -14.77
CA GLN A 46 0.70 33.63 -15.91
C GLN A 46 0.24 35.00 -16.47
N VAL A 47 -1.08 35.26 -16.54
CA VAL A 47 -1.60 36.57 -16.95
C VAL A 47 -1.15 37.67 -15.99
N ILE A 48 -1.23 37.44 -14.68
CA ILE A 48 -0.75 38.39 -13.67
C ILE A 48 0.75 38.68 -13.86
N LEU A 49 1.56 37.65 -14.06
CA LEU A 49 3.00 37.83 -14.32
C LEU A 49 3.26 38.68 -15.57
N SER A 50 2.49 38.47 -16.63
CA SER A 50 2.59 39.26 -17.87
C SER A 50 2.11 40.70 -17.72
N LEU A 51 1.28 41.02 -16.73
CA LEU A 51 0.87 42.39 -16.42
C LEU A 51 1.90 43.14 -15.56
N ILE A 52 2.61 42.43 -14.68
CA ILE A 52 3.57 43.03 -13.73
C ILE A 52 4.99 43.11 -14.32
N LEU A 53 5.39 42.10 -15.10
CA LEU A 53 6.76 41.95 -15.59
C LEU A 53 6.84 42.15 -17.10
N PRO A 54 7.97 42.67 -17.63
CA PRO A 54 8.25 42.62 -19.07
C PRO A 54 8.14 41.19 -19.60
N LEU A 55 7.62 41.00 -20.81
CA LEU A 55 7.35 39.68 -21.40
C LEU A 55 8.53 38.71 -21.30
N ARG A 56 9.77 39.20 -21.50
CA ARG A 56 11.01 38.42 -21.39
C ARG A 56 11.22 37.77 -20.02
N TRP A 57 10.68 38.35 -18.96
CA TRP A 57 10.74 37.81 -17.60
C TRP A 57 9.48 37.01 -17.26
N ALA A 58 8.31 37.45 -17.72
CA ALA A 58 7.04 36.76 -17.50
C ALA A 58 7.02 35.34 -18.10
N ILE A 59 7.72 35.10 -19.21
CA ILE A 59 7.80 33.78 -19.86
C ILE A 59 8.76 32.80 -19.17
N VAL A 60 9.65 33.29 -18.29
CA VAL A 60 10.68 32.44 -17.68
C VAL A 60 10.09 31.29 -16.86
N PRO A 61 9.12 31.49 -15.94
CA PRO A 61 8.57 30.39 -15.14
C PRO A 61 7.95 29.24 -15.96
N PRO A 62 7.02 29.47 -16.92
CA PRO A 62 6.43 28.36 -17.67
C PRO A 62 7.47 27.65 -18.56
N VAL A 63 8.44 28.38 -19.13
CA VAL A 63 9.53 27.77 -19.91
C VAL A 63 10.41 26.90 -19.03
N VAL A 64 10.81 27.37 -17.85
CA VAL A 64 11.62 26.58 -16.91
C VAL A 64 10.88 25.33 -16.45
N LEU A 65 9.58 25.43 -16.11
CA LEU A 65 8.77 24.27 -15.72
C LEU A 65 8.63 23.26 -16.86
N LEU A 66 8.39 23.72 -18.09
CA LEU A 66 8.30 22.87 -19.27
C LEU A 66 9.63 22.19 -19.59
N LEU A 67 10.74 22.95 -19.60
CA LEU A 67 12.08 22.41 -19.81
C LEU A 67 12.44 21.40 -18.74
N ASN A 68 12.18 21.68 -17.46
CA ASN A 68 12.39 20.72 -16.38
C ASN A 68 11.60 19.44 -16.62
N SER A 69 10.31 19.53 -16.96
CA SER A 69 9.47 18.36 -17.26
C SER A 69 10.04 17.53 -18.42
N ILE A 70 10.43 18.18 -19.52
CA ILE A 70 11.00 17.50 -20.70
C ILE A 70 12.35 16.87 -20.35
N ILE A 71 13.26 17.63 -19.72
CA ILE A 71 14.60 17.17 -19.36
C ILE A 71 14.50 15.98 -18.40
N THR A 72 13.69 16.08 -17.34
CA THR A 72 13.47 14.96 -16.41
C THR A 72 12.90 13.74 -17.14
N THR A 73 11.93 13.92 -18.02
CA THR A 73 11.35 12.80 -18.80
C THR A 73 12.38 12.15 -19.72
N VAL A 74 13.19 12.94 -20.43
CA VAL A 74 14.24 12.44 -21.31
C VAL A 74 15.33 11.72 -20.52
N ILE A 75 15.76 12.28 -19.38
CA ILE A 75 16.75 11.66 -18.50
C ILE A 75 16.22 10.33 -17.96
N GLN A 76 15.00 10.30 -17.41
CA GLN A 76 14.39 9.07 -16.88
C GLN A 76 14.12 8.02 -17.97
N GLY A 77 13.81 8.45 -19.20
CA GLY A 77 13.61 7.57 -20.35
C GLY A 77 14.91 6.94 -20.86
N ARG A 78 16.03 7.69 -20.81
CA ARG A 78 17.33 7.23 -21.32
C ARG A 78 18.21 6.55 -20.29
N ASN A 79 18.09 6.92 -19.01
CA ASN A 79 18.90 6.38 -17.93
C ASN A 79 18.01 5.61 -16.92
N PRO A 80 18.01 4.27 -16.97
CA PRO A 80 17.24 3.42 -16.06
C PRO A 80 17.51 3.68 -14.57
N LEU A 81 18.72 4.09 -14.19
CA LEU A 81 19.09 4.34 -12.79
C LEU A 81 18.50 5.64 -12.24
N SER A 82 18.18 6.59 -13.13
CA SER A 82 17.51 7.85 -12.77
C SER A 82 15.99 7.76 -12.80
N ASN A 83 15.45 6.65 -13.30
CA ASN A 83 14.03 6.44 -13.47
C ASN A 83 13.40 6.00 -12.14
N GLU A 84 12.74 6.93 -11.46
CA GLU A 84 12.05 6.65 -10.20
C GLU A 84 10.96 5.58 -10.32
N PHE A 85 10.36 5.40 -11.51
CA PHE A 85 9.34 4.37 -11.75
C PHE A 85 9.93 2.96 -11.76
N LYS A 86 11.25 2.82 -11.89
CA LYS A 86 11.96 1.53 -11.77
C LYS A 86 12.46 1.25 -10.35
N THR A 87 12.39 2.24 -9.46
CA THR A 87 12.85 2.08 -8.07
C THR A 87 12.04 1.00 -7.36
N HIS A 88 12.75 0.05 -6.74
CA HIS A 88 12.20 -1.12 -6.05
C HIS A 88 11.42 -2.11 -6.92
N VAL A 89 11.47 -2.02 -8.26
CA VAL A 89 10.82 -3.01 -9.12
C VAL A 89 11.50 -4.38 -8.95
N VAL A 90 10.71 -5.38 -8.59
CA VAL A 90 11.15 -6.78 -8.51
C VAL A 90 10.90 -7.43 -9.87
N HIS A 91 11.97 -7.70 -10.61
CA HIS A 91 11.89 -8.27 -11.95
C HIS A 91 11.52 -9.76 -11.96
N GLY A 92 10.79 -10.16 -12.99
CA GLY A 92 10.30 -11.52 -13.19
C GLY A 92 9.01 -11.83 -12.43
N ARG A 93 8.56 -13.09 -12.54
CA ARG A 93 7.33 -13.56 -11.91
C ARG A 93 7.55 -13.79 -10.42
N ALA A 94 6.68 -13.23 -9.60
CA ALA A 94 6.66 -13.42 -8.16
C ALA A 94 5.23 -13.65 -7.67
N SER A 95 5.13 -14.26 -6.49
CA SER A 95 3.88 -14.44 -5.74
C SER A 95 4.15 -14.08 -4.29
N ALA A 96 3.18 -13.45 -3.63
CA ALA A 96 3.24 -13.20 -2.20
C ALA A 96 2.84 -14.47 -1.45
N GLN A 97 3.76 -15.00 -0.66
CA GLN A 97 3.56 -16.15 0.20
C GLN A 97 3.88 -15.71 1.63
N ILE A 98 2.96 -15.99 2.57
CA ILE A 98 3.11 -15.61 3.98
C ILE A 98 3.49 -16.88 4.73
N PRO A 99 4.64 -16.91 5.42
CA PRO A 99 5.00 -18.06 6.21
C PRO A 99 4.03 -18.25 7.38
N SER A 100 3.79 -19.50 7.78
CA SER A 100 2.99 -19.77 8.98
C SER A 100 3.76 -19.26 10.20
N VAL A 101 3.07 -19.04 11.33
CA VAL A 101 3.75 -18.60 12.57
C VAL A 101 4.82 -19.61 12.99
N GLU A 102 4.49 -20.89 12.88
CA GLU A 102 5.38 -22.01 13.21
C GLU A 102 6.60 -22.06 12.30
N THR A 103 6.40 -22.01 10.98
CA THR A 103 7.50 -22.04 10.01
C THR A 103 8.37 -20.79 10.11
N ALA A 104 7.76 -19.62 10.28
CA ALA A 104 8.49 -18.37 10.49
C ALA A 104 9.40 -18.45 11.72
N ALA A 105 8.94 -19.06 12.82
CA ALA A 105 9.74 -19.25 14.04
C ALA A 105 10.96 -20.18 13.83
N THR A 106 10.94 -21.05 12.81
CA THR A 106 12.12 -21.86 12.45
C THR A 106 13.16 -21.12 11.62
N GLY A 107 12.87 -19.89 11.19
CA GLY A 107 13.77 -19.14 10.31
C GLY A 107 13.70 -19.59 8.84
N HIS A 108 12.60 -20.20 8.40
CA HIS A 108 12.42 -20.58 7.00
C HIS A 108 11.15 -19.94 6.43
N PHE A 109 11.11 -19.87 5.10
CA PHE A 109 9.92 -19.64 4.31
C PHE A 109 9.13 -20.94 4.13
N ASN A 110 7.83 -20.85 3.89
CA ASN A 110 7.01 -22.03 3.63
C ASN A 110 7.40 -22.70 2.29
N SER A 111 7.10 -24.00 2.18
CA SER A 111 7.14 -24.74 0.91
C SER A 111 5.75 -24.97 0.31
N ASN A 112 4.70 -24.71 1.08
CA ASN A 112 3.31 -24.85 0.65
C ASN A 112 2.70 -23.48 0.30
N PRO A 113 2.06 -23.36 -0.87
CA PRO A 113 1.35 -22.15 -1.24
C PRO A 113 0.19 -21.83 -0.30
N ALA A 114 -0.02 -20.55 -0.01
CA ALA A 114 -1.14 -20.01 0.75
C ALA A 114 -1.39 -20.69 2.11
N GLU A 115 -0.33 -21.14 2.78
CA GLU A 115 -0.44 -21.97 3.99
C GLU A 115 -0.88 -21.19 5.24
N ALA A 116 -0.57 -19.89 5.34
CA ALA A 116 -1.07 -19.04 6.41
C ALA A 116 -2.38 -18.33 6.00
N PRO A 117 -3.38 -18.20 6.89
CA PRO A 117 -4.53 -17.32 6.64
C PRO A 117 -4.10 -15.86 6.63
N ILE A 118 -4.94 -14.99 6.07
CA ILE A 118 -4.78 -13.54 6.11
C ILE A 118 -6.12 -12.85 6.36
N VAL A 119 -6.06 -11.64 6.88
CA VAL A 119 -7.21 -10.74 6.96
C VAL A 119 -6.92 -9.50 6.14
N VAL A 120 -7.84 -9.13 5.25
CA VAL A 120 -7.77 -7.90 4.46
C VAL A 120 -8.79 -6.92 5.03
N PHE A 121 -8.31 -5.83 5.59
CA PHE A 121 -9.12 -4.75 6.14
C PHE A 121 -8.97 -3.51 5.28
N ASN A 122 -10.01 -3.18 4.51
CA ASN A 122 -10.10 -1.91 3.82
C ASN A 122 -10.76 -0.92 4.76
N ILE A 123 -10.11 0.21 5.03
CA ILE A 123 -10.69 1.33 5.75
C ILE A 123 -10.42 2.60 4.99
N GLY A 124 -11.44 3.44 4.84
CA GLY A 124 -11.34 4.62 4.01
C GLY A 124 -12.22 5.76 4.46
N SER A 125 -12.03 6.87 3.77
CA SER A 125 -12.86 8.06 3.91
C SER A 125 -13.22 8.61 2.55
N GLN A 126 -14.39 9.23 2.49
CA GLN A 126 -14.95 9.88 1.31
C GLN A 126 -15.41 11.29 1.68
N PHE A 127 -15.01 12.29 0.89
CA PHE A 127 -15.39 13.69 1.11
C PHE A 127 -16.46 14.16 0.12
N ASN A 128 -17.67 14.37 0.62
CA ASN A 128 -18.84 14.83 -0.14
C ASN A 128 -18.99 16.36 -0.11
N HIS A 129 -17.87 17.08 -0.09
CA HIS A 129 -17.84 18.55 -0.09
C HIS A 129 -17.15 19.07 -1.38
N PRO A 130 -17.56 20.22 -1.95
CA PRO A 130 -16.91 20.79 -3.14
C PRO A 130 -15.42 21.08 -2.97
N LEU A 131 -14.98 21.37 -1.74
CA LEU A 131 -13.57 21.56 -1.38
C LEU A 131 -12.79 20.25 -1.17
N GLY A 132 -13.46 19.09 -1.22
CA GLY A 132 -12.82 17.78 -1.10
C GLY A 132 -11.91 17.67 0.13
N PRO A 133 -10.61 17.36 -0.03
CA PRO A 133 -9.65 17.26 1.08
C PRO A 133 -9.43 18.55 1.87
N LEU A 134 -9.85 19.70 1.32
CA LEU A 134 -9.76 21.02 1.97
C LEU A 134 -11.04 21.37 2.76
N ALA A 135 -12.02 20.48 2.82
CA ALA A 135 -13.25 20.73 3.56
C ALA A 135 -13.03 20.78 5.08
N PRO A 136 -13.88 21.49 5.84
CA PRO A 136 -13.81 21.54 7.30
C PRO A 136 -13.81 20.13 7.92
N GLY A 137 -12.99 19.91 8.97
CA GLY A 137 -12.89 18.63 9.67
C GLY A 137 -12.02 17.56 9.00
N VAL A 138 -11.69 17.70 7.70
CA VAL A 138 -10.91 16.68 6.97
C VAL A 138 -9.47 16.62 7.44
N LYS A 139 -8.87 17.75 7.81
CA LYS A 139 -7.50 17.81 8.31
C LYS A 139 -7.36 17.08 9.65
N GLU A 140 -8.31 17.30 10.55
CA GLU A 140 -8.40 16.68 11.87
C GLU A 140 -8.60 15.17 11.75
N MET A 141 -9.55 14.74 10.92
CA MET A 141 -9.76 13.33 10.61
C MET A 141 -8.51 12.69 10.00
N GLY A 142 -7.88 13.36 9.03
CA GLY A 142 -6.64 12.91 8.41
C GLY A 142 -5.50 12.72 9.43
N ALA A 143 -5.42 13.58 10.44
CA ALA A 143 -4.44 13.43 11.53
C ALA A 143 -4.67 12.16 12.36
N PHE A 144 -5.93 11.77 12.63
CA PHE A 144 -6.24 10.49 13.27
C PHE A 144 -5.80 9.30 12.42
N PHE A 145 -6.14 9.29 11.12
CA PHE A 145 -5.71 8.22 10.20
C PHE A 145 -4.18 8.10 10.12
N ILE A 146 -3.46 9.22 10.07
CA ILE A 146 -1.99 9.23 10.05
C ILE A 146 -1.43 8.63 11.35
N LYS A 147 -1.94 9.06 12.51
CA LYS A 147 -1.50 8.55 13.82
C LYS A 147 -1.80 7.06 13.97
N MET A 148 -3.00 6.60 13.63
CA MET A 148 -3.37 5.18 13.69
C MET A 148 -2.52 4.31 12.77
N LYS A 149 -2.26 4.79 11.55
CA LYS A 149 -1.37 4.10 10.61
C LYS A 149 0.06 4.01 11.16
N GLN A 150 0.57 5.07 11.78
CA GLN A 150 1.91 5.09 12.36
C GLN A 150 2.02 4.13 13.55
N ASP A 151 1.06 4.17 14.48
CA ASP A 151 0.98 3.24 15.62
C ASP A 151 0.95 1.78 15.15
N LEU A 152 0.15 1.48 14.12
CA LEU A 152 0.07 0.15 13.53
C LEU A 152 1.39 -0.31 12.90
N ILE A 153 2.15 0.60 12.29
CA ILE A 153 3.48 0.30 11.73
C ILE A 153 4.50 0.04 12.84
N ASP A 154 4.49 0.86 13.88
CA ASP A 154 5.46 0.80 14.99
C ASP A 154 5.23 -0.45 15.86
N ARG A 155 3.96 -0.82 16.09
CA ARG A 155 3.54 -2.02 16.83
C ARG A 155 3.15 -3.18 15.91
N ARG A 156 3.79 -3.27 14.75
CA ARG A 156 3.50 -4.25 13.69
C ARG A 156 3.36 -5.69 14.19
N GLU A 157 4.29 -6.16 15.01
CA GLU A 157 4.28 -7.55 15.49
C GLU A 157 3.11 -7.79 16.44
N GLU A 158 2.97 -6.92 17.43
CA GLU A 158 1.93 -6.99 18.47
C GLU A 158 0.52 -6.95 17.86
N LEU A 159 0.30 -6.08 16.87
CA LEU A 159 -0.98 -5.89 16.21
C LEU A 159 -1.17 -6.81 15.00
N GLY A 160 -0.19 -7.68 14.69
CA GLY A 160 -0.30 -8.67 13.62
C GLY A 160 -0.30 -8.07 12.20
N LEU A 161 0.29 -6.88 12.01
CA LEU A 161 0.37 -6.21 10.71
C LEU A 161 1.29 -6.96 9.74
N LEU A 162 0.79 -7.25 8.54
CA LEU A 162 1.57 -7.72 7.39
C LEU A 162 1.96 -6.56 6.49
N ASN A 163 1.01 -5.72 6.07
CA ASN A 163 1.28 -4.54 5.24
C ASN A 163 0.17 -3.49 5.31
N VAL A 164 0.50 -2.23 4.99
CA VAL A 164 -0.48 -1.16 4.70
C VAL A 164 -0.21 -0.61 3.31
N SER A 165 -1.23 -0.62 2.45
CA SER A 165 -1.22 0.04 1.14
C SER A 165 -2.22 1.19 1.13
N SER A 166 -1.81 2.35 0.60
CA SER A 166 -2.68 3.53 0.50
C SER A 166 -3.09 3.76 -0.96
N TRP A 167 -4.38 3.97 -1.17
CA TRP A 167 -5.02 4.16 -2.47
C TRP A 167 -5.85 5.43 -2.49
N ARG A 168 -5.99 5.98 -3.70
CA ARG A 168 -6.89 7.09 -3.97
C ARG A 168 -7.82 6.71 -5.11
N GLY A 169 -9.10 7.02 -4.94
CA GLY A 169 -10.14 6.78 -5.90
C GLY A 169 -10.07 7.75 -7.08
N ASP A 170 -10.34 7.24 -8.27
CA ASP A 170 -10.47 7.98 -9.54
C ASP A 170 -11.93 8.09 -10.02
N GLU A 171 -12.88 7.55 -9.24
CA GLU A 171 -14.28 7.40 -9.64
C GLU A 171 -15.10 8.70 -9.66
N ARG A 172 -14.59 9.76 -9.03
CA ARG A 172 -15.21 11.08 -8.95
C ARG A 172 -14.22 12.16 -9.37
N GLY A 173 -14.70 13.19 -10.05
CA GLY A 173 -13.85 14.27 -10.60
C GLY A 173 -13.05 15.11 -9.59
N SER A 174 -13.19 14.85 -8.29
CA SER A 174 -12.41 15.46 -7.21
C SER A 174 -11.46 14.49 -6.48
N HIS A 175 -11.39 13.21 -6.86
CA HIS A 175 -10.54 12.19 -6.21
C HIS A 175 -10.64 12.19 -4.67
N ASN A 176 -11.89 12.29 -4.18
CA ASN A 176 -12.21 12.54 -2.77
C ASN A 176 -12.31 11.27 -1.92
N THR A 177 -12.10 10.09 -2.50
CA THR A 177 -12.14 8.82 -1.78
C THR A 177 -10.73 8.32 -1.57
N SER A 178 -10.35 8.00 -0.33
CA SER A 178 -9.07 7.38 -0.01
C SER A 178 -9.27 6.08 0.76
N ILE A 179 -8.43 5.09 0.48
CA ILE A 179 -8.51 3.76 1.10
C ILE A 179 -7.14 3.37 1.63
N LEU A 180 -7.10 2.87 2.86
CA LEU A 180 -6.03 2.05 3.39
C LEU A 180 -6.45 0.59 3.29
N THR A 181 -5.73 -0.18 2.48
CA THR A 181 -5.83 -1.64 2.48
C THR A 181 -4.77 -2.17 3.42
N ILE A 182 -5.22 -2.72 4.54
CA ILE A 182 -4.39 -3.23 5.62
C ILE A 182 -4.47 -4.75 5.62
N PHE A 183 -3.32 -5.41 5.60
CA PHE A 183 -3.22 -6.86 5.71
C PHE A 183 -2.81 -7.21 7.13
N PHE A 184 -3.58 -8.04 7.79
CA PHE A 184 -3.28 -8.64 9.08
C PHE A 184 -3.05 -10.14 8.94
N ARG A 185 -2.29 -10.72 9.87
CA ARG A 185 -2.06 -12.16 9.90
C ARG A 185 -3.29 -12.95 10.37
N ASP A 186 -4.11 -12.34 11.21
CA ASP A 186 -5.25 -12.96 11.88
C ASP A 186 -6.29 -11.91 12.31
N VAL A 187 -7.46 -12.37 12.76
CA VAL A 187 -8.58 -11.50 13.15
C VAL A 187 -8.31 -10.87 14.51
N GLU A 188 -7.58 -11.58 15.38
CA GLU A 188 -7.21 -11.15 16.72
C GLU A 188 -6.34 -9.89 16.68
N GLY A 189 -5.39 -9.80 15.76
CA GLY A 189 -4.57 -8.61 15.51
C GLY A 189 -5.40 -7.41 15.06
N LEU A 190 -6.32 -7.62 14.11
CA LEU A 190 -7.27 -6.58 13.71
C LEU A 190 -8.17 -6.14 14.89
N HIS A 191 -8.66 -7.09 15.68
CA HIS A 191 -9.52 -6.82 16.82
C HIS A 191 -8.79 -6.01 17.89
N ARG A 192 -7.52 -6.34 18.19
CA ARG A 192 -6.67 -5.53 19.09
C ARG A 192 -6.55 -4.11 18.57
N PHE A 193 -6.16 -3.93 17.30
CA PHE A 193 -6.03 -2.61 16.67
C PHE A 193 -7.33 -1.78 16.75
N ALA A 194 -8.49 -2.39 16.48
CA ALA A 194 -9.78 -1.71 16.52
C ALA A 194 -10.22 -1.26 17.93
N HIS A 195 -9.68 -1.89 18.98
CA HIS A 195 -10.00 -1.59 20.38
C HIS A 195 -8.96 -0.69 21.06
N GLU A 196 -7.92 -0.25 20.34
CA GLU A 196 -6.94 0.68 20.87
C GLU A 196 -7.57 2.04 21.23
N PRO A 197 -7.07 2.74 22.26
CA PRO A 197 -7.63 4.02 22.70
C PRO A 197 -7.70 5.08 21.58
N LEU A 198 -6.72 5.09 20.68
CA LEU A 198 -6.69 6.04 19.55
C LEU A 198 -7.84 5.80 18.57
N HIS A 199 -8.21 4.54 18.33
CA HIS A 199 -9.34 4.20 17.46
C HIS A 199 -10.64 4.70 18.07
N ARG A 200 -10.82 4.47 19.38
CA ARG A 200 -11.99 4.98 20.11
C ARG A 200 -12.07 6.50 20.10
N GLN A 201 -10.96 7.19 20.35
CA GLN A 201 -10.90 8.66 20.30
C GLN A 201 -11.29 9.22 18.93
N ALA A 202 -10.83 8.59 17.84
CA ALA A 202 -11.20 9.00 16.49
C ALA A 202 -12.70 8.81 16.23
N TRP A 203 -13.27 7.70 16.70
CA TRP A 203 -14.71 7.42 16.59
C TRP A 203 -15.56 8.39 17.42
N ASP A 204 -15.15 8.69 18.66
CA ASP A 204 -15.83 9.66 19.52
C ASP A 204 -15.78 11.07 18.94
N TRP A 205 -14.62 11.47 18.39
CA TRP A 205 -14.48 12.74 17.68
C TRP A 205 -15.45 12.85 16.50
N LEU A 206 -15.53 11.81 15.67
CA LEU A 206 -16.44 11.81 14.51
C LEU A 206 -17.90 11.93 14.95
N ASN A 207 -18.31 11.17 15.97
CA ASN A 207 -19.67 11.20 16.50
C ASN A 207 -20.05 12.53 17.18
N ALA A 208 -19.08 13.20 17.80
CA ALA A 208 -19.29 14.52 18.40
C ALA A 208 -19.49 15.62 17.34
N HIS A 209 -18.93 15.45 16.14
CA HIS A 209 -18.99 16.44 15.06
C HIS A 209 -20.02 16.06 13.99
N LYS A 210 -21.27 15.82 14.39
CA LYS A 210 -22.37 15.48 13.47
C LYS A 210 -22.60 16.51 12.36
N SER A 211 -22.15 17.75 12.54
CA SER A 211 -22.19 18.81 11.52
C SER A 211 -21.27 18.55 10.32
N TYR A 212 -20.33 17.61 10.41
CA TYR A 212 -19.47 17.22 9.28
C TYR A 212 -20.10 16.11 8.43
N GLU A 213 -21.35 16.28 8.00
CA GLU A 213 -22.10 15.33 7.17
C GLU A 213 -21.42 15.03 5.82
N HIS A 214 -20.52 15.91 5.38
CA HIS A 214 -19.71 15.71 4.18
C HIS A 214 -18.54 14.74 4.36
N ILE A 215 -18.27 14.26 5.57
CA ILE A 215 -17.23 13.28 5.87
C ILE A 215 -17.86 11.88 5.96
N GLY A 216 -17.68 11.09 4.91
CA GLY A 216 -17.97 9.66 4.93
C GLY A 216 -16.77 8.84 5.43
N VAL A 217 -17.03 7.82 6.22
CA VAL A 217 -16.05 6.80 6.63
C VAL A 217 -16.65 5.44 6.31
N PHE A 218 -15.81 4.51 5.84
CA PHE A 218 -16.23 3.16 5.53
C PHE A 218 -15.13 2.16 5.87
N HIS A 219 -15.54 0.91 6.07
CA HIS A 219 -14.61 -0.20 6.21
C HIS A 219 -15.22 -1.53 5.72
N GLU A 220 -14.37 -2.44 5.26
CA GLU A 220 -14.70 -3.78 4.83
C GLU A 220 -13.63 -4.75 5.33
N THR A 221 -14.05 -5.87 5.92
CA THR A 221 -13.15 -6.90 6.45
C THR A 221 -13.37 -8.21 5.70
N TYR A 222 -12.30 -8.76 5.15
CA TYR A 222 -12.29 -10.07 4.50
C TYR A 222 -11.37 -11.02 5.29
N ILE A 223 -11.96 -12.07 5.86
CA ILE A 223 -11.21 -13.14 6.50
C ILE A 223 -10.94 -14.20 5.44
N VAL A 224 -9.68 -14.39 5.08
CA VAL A 224 -9.29 -15.29 3.98
C VAL A 224 -8.55 -16.49 4.56
N PRO A 225 -9.18 -17.68 4.59
CA PRO A 225 -8.55 -18.88 5.11
C PRO A 225 -7.28 -19.25 4.34
N ALA A 226 -6.45 -20.09 4.94
CA ALA A 226 -5.38 -20.77 4.22
C ALA A 226 -5.94 -21.43 2.95
N LYS A 227 -5.12 -21.52 1.90
CA LYS A 227 -5.47 -22.12 0.61
C LYS A 227 -6.63 -21.43 -0.11
N SER A 228 -6.98 -20.19 0.29
CA SER A 228 -8.11 -19.43 -0.24
C SER A 228 -7.73 -18.08 -0.84
N TYR A 229 -6.45 -17.85 -1.07
CA TYR A 229 -5.95 -16.69 -1.81
C TYR A 229 -4.82 -17.08 -2.77
N GLU A 230 -4.64 -16.25 -3.79
CA GLU A 230 -3.54 -16.36 -4.74
C GLU A 230 -3.05 -14.96 -5.10
N THR A 231 -1.79 -14.82 -5.50
CA THR A 231 -1.25 -13.55 -5.99
C THR A 231 -0.26 -13.75 -7.13
N VAL A 232 -0.24 -12.78 -8.06
CA VAL A 232 0.71 -12.71 -9.18
C VAL A 232 1.29 -11.31 -9.28
N TYR A 233 2.61 -11.24 -9.36
CA TYR A 233 3.35 -10.01 -9.60
C TYR A 233 4.31 -10.27 -10.77
N LEU A 234 4.37 -9.36 -11.74
CA LEU A 234 5.31 -9.41 -12.85
C LEU A 234 5.91 -8.02 -13.03
N ASN A 235 7.20 -7.88 -12.73
CA ASN A 235 7.90 -6.59 -12.80
C ASN A 235 7.21 -5.49 -11.98
N CYS A 236 6.69 -5.85 -10.80
CA CYS A 236 6.04 -4.92 -9.89
C CYS A 236 7.01 -4.51 -8.78
N ARG A 237 6.88 -3.27 -8.30
CA ARG A 237 7.35 -2.95 -6.94
C ARG A 237 6.52 -3.73 -5.92
N PRO A 238 7.06 -4.05 -4.73
CA PRO A 238 6.27 -4.65 -3.65
C PRO A 238 5.07 -3.77 -3.30
N ILE A 239 3.86 -4.33 -3.44
CA ILE A 239 2.59 -3.63 -3.26
C ILE A 239 1.53 -4.64 -2.78
N LEU A 240 0.48 -4.15 -2.09
CA LEU A 240 -0.56 -5.01 -1.50
C LEU A 240 0.08 -6.13 -0.65
N LEU A 241 -0.40 -7.37 -0.75
CA LEU A 241 0.15 -8.49 0.00
C LEU A 241 1.65 -8.72 -0.29
N GLY A 242 2.13 -8.46 -1.50
CA GLY A 242 3.54 -8.53 -1.87
C GLY A 242 4.42 -7.49 -1.17
N GLY A 243 3.85 -6.42 -0.63
CA GLY A 243 4.56 -5.48 0.24
C GLY A 243 4.76 -5.99 1.67
N SER A 244 4.23 -7.16 2.03
CA SER A 244 4.26 -7.64 3.41
C SER A 244 5.67 -7.95 3.89
N ALA A 245 5.90 -7.68 5.17
CA ALA A 245 7.12 -8.04 5.87
C ALA A 245 6.77 -8.97 7.04
N VAL A 246 7.53 -10.05 7.19
CA VAL A 246 7.30 -11.06 8.22
C VAL A 246 8.60 -11.32 8.96
N LYS A 247 8.53 -11.39 10.29
CA LYS A 247 9.66 -11.74 11.14
C LYS A 247 9.93 -13.23 11.02
N LEU A 248 11.18 -13.60 10.78
CA LEU A 248 11.69 -14.96 10.73
C LEU A 248 12.70 -15.15 11.86
N GLY A 249 12.74 -16.36 12.42
CA GLY A 249 13.67 -16.74 13.47
C GLY A 249 13.01 -16.81 14.86
N LYS A 250 13.75 -17.37 15.82
CA LYS A 250 13.26 -17.60 17.17
C LYS A 250 13.27 -16.31 17.99
N GLU A 251 12.40 -16.28 18.99
CA GLU A 251 12.42 -15.22 20.00
C GLU A 251 13.79 -15.21 20.71
N GLY A 252 14.41 -14.03 20.82
CA GLY A 252 15.74 -13.85 21.40
C GLY A 252 16.90 -13.86 20.39
N GLU A 253 16.67 -14.23 19.13
CA GLU A 253 17.65 -14.05 18.04
C GLU A 253 17.58 -12.63 17.47
N GLN A 254 18.62 -12.24 16.71
CA GLN A 254 18.60 -10.97 16.00
C GLN A 254 17.40 -10.93 15.04
N PRO A 255 16.62 -9.83 15.02
CA PRO A 255 15.39 -9.76 14.23
C PRO A 255 15.73 -9.91 12.75
N ARG A 256 15.17 -10.93 12.08
CA ARG A 256 15.36 -11.13 10.65
C ARG A 256 14.02 -11.00 9.93
N TRP A 257 13.87 -9.97 9.13
CA TRP A 257 12.67 -9.67 8.39
C TRP A 257 12.78 -10.12 6.94
N ALA A 258 11.75 -10.78 6.44
CA ALA A 258 11.64 -11.17 5.04
C ALA A 258 10.41 -10.53 4.40
N ASN A 259 10.54 -10.18 3.11
CA ASN A 259 9.39 -9.78 2.31
C ASN A 259 8.62 -11.02 1.80
N ALA A 260 7.31 -10.87 1.61
CA ALA A 260 6.43 -11.94 1.15
C ALA A 260 6.67 -12.43 -0.29
N LEU A 261 7.34 -11.64 -1.15
CA LEU A 261 7.54 -12.02 -2.55
C LEU A 261 8.56 -13.14 -2.68
N VAL A 262 8.11 -14.24 -3.28
CA VAL A 262 8.95 -15.39 -3.64
C VAL A 262 8.93 -15.63 -5.15
N ASN A 263 9.94 -16.34 -5.64
CA ASN A 263 10.04 -16.71 -7.06
C ASN A 263 8.88 -17.62 -7.48
N ALA A 264 8.06 -17.16 -8.44
CA ALA A 264 6.89 -17.90 -8.92
C ALA A 264 7.19 -18.79 -10.16
N ASN A 265 8.46 -18.94 -10.54
CA ASN A 265 8.89 -19.88 -11.58
C ASN A 265 9.12 -21.28 -11.00
N THR A 266 8.14 -21.78 -10.24
CA THR A 266 8.12 -23.13 -9.65
C THR A 266 6.80 -23.82 -10.00
N PRO A 267 6.74 -25.16 -10.07
CA PRO A 267 5.49 -25.87 -10.32
C PRO A 267 4.38 -25.50 -9.30
N ALA A 268 4.74 -25.37 -8.03
CA ALA A 268 3.83 -25.01 -6.94
C ALA A 268 3.18 -23.62 -7.09
N LEU A 269 3.78 -22.70 -7.85
CA LEU A 269 3.25 -21.33 -8.03
C LEU A 269 2.86 -21.03 -9.48
N LYS A 270 2.79 -22.07 -10.33
CA LYS A 270 2.59 -21.92 -11.77
C LYS A 270 1.17 -21.48 -12.14
N THR A 271 0.16 -22.22 -11.66
CA THR A 271 -1.27 -21.97 -11.96
C THR A 271 -1.97 -21.29 -10.79
N GLN A 272 -3.18 -20.78 -11.03
CA GLN A 272 -4.02 -20.18 -9.97
C GLN A 272 -4.26 -21.16 -8.82
N TYR A 273 -4.76 -22.37 -9.12
CA TYR A 273 -5.04 -23.37 -8.10
C TYR A 273 -3.78 -23.89 -7.41
N SER A 274 -2.67 -24.08 -8.13
CA SER A 274 -1.41 -24.43 -7.48
C SER A 274 -0.98 -23.37 -6.46
N ARG A 275 -1.11 -22.07 -6.76
CA ARG A 275 -0.82 -20.98 -5.81
C ARG A 275 -1.71 -20.97 -4.56
N MET A 276 -2.83 -21.66 -4.61
CA MET A 276 -3.75 -21.89 -3.50
C MET A 276 -3.56 -23.26 -2.84
N ALA A 277 -2.54 -24.04 -3.25
CA ALA A 277 -2.36 -25.43 -2.88
C ALA A 277 -3.58 -26.32 -3.15
N ARG A 278 -4.24 -26.10 -4.28
CA ARG A 278 -5.40 -26.85 -4.78
C ARG A 278 -5.02 -27.72 -5.99
N ASP A 279 -5.81 -28.77 -6.21
CA ASP A 279 -5.72 -29.59 -7.43
C ASP A 279 -6.23 -28.84 -8.67
N ASP A 280 -6.13 -29.47 -9.85
CA ASP A 280 -6.55 -28.85 -11.11
C ASP A 280 -8.07 -28.61 -11.20
N GLN A 281 -8.85 -29.23 -10.31
CA GLN A 281 -10.29 -29.05 -10.16
C GLN A 281 -10.63 -27.99 -9.09
N GLY A 282 -9.64 -27.36 -8.46
CA GLY A 282 -9.82 -26.32 -7.45
C GLY A 282 -10.19 -26.83 -6.06
N ARG A 283 -10.04 -28.14 -5.81
CA ARG A 283 -10.30 -28.76 -4.50
C ARG A 283 -9.04 -28.68 -3.64
N ILE A 284 -9.24 -28.56 -2.34
CA ILE A 284 -8.14 -28.73 -1.39
C ILE A 284 -7.92 -30.24 -1.31
N PRO A 285 -6.72 -30.76 -1.61
CA PRO A 285 -6.45 -32.18 -1.45
C PRO A 285 -6.78 -32.58 -0.02
N GLU A 286 -7.59 -33.62 0.16
CA GLU A 286 -7.88 -34.18 1.47
C GLU A 286 -6.54 -34.40 2.18
N GLN A 287 -6.40 -33.87 3.41
CA GLN A 287 -5.33 -34.36 4.27
C GLN A 287 -5.65 -35.84 4.44
N GLU A 288 -4.81 -36.73 3.91
CA GLU A 288 -4.85 -38.13 4.34
C GLU A 288 -4.76 -38.07 5.87
N ASP A 289 -5.85 -38.45 6.55
CA ASP A 289 -5.87 -38.65 7.99
C ASP A 289 -4.79 -39.70 8.28
N VAL A 290 -3.65 -39.25 8.81
CA VAL A 290 -2.57 -40.10 9.35
C VAL A 290 -2.74 -40.19 10.85
#